data_AF-A0A0G1DL71-F1
#
_entry.id   AF-A0A0G1DL71-F1
#
_cell.length_a   1.000
_cell.length_b   1.000
_cell.length_c   1.000
_cell.angle_alpha   90.00
_cell.angle_beta   90.00
_cell.angle_gamma   90.00
#
_symmetry.space_group_name_H-M   'P 1'
#
loop_
_entity.id
_entity.type
_entity.pdbx_description
1 polymer ?
#
loop_
_entity_poly.entity_id
_entity_poly.type
_entity_poly.pdbx_seq_one_letter_code
_entity_poly.pdbx_strand_id
1 'polypeptide(L)'
;MSQKGFIYIVIIIFVVAIAGTIGYFALLKKQTPTTETNQLQQTNTPVTPQIQTTKNNPTATPPPVTPKSVTQKNVDDCNSISNSSFRSINQYEVGLGPNGPAMGYWGIQFQKGTTLSDYGEPTFQWGHSDVSESGTYTCKDNVLQVKFFAYSITAYYDGSKKILTWDGVEYKKVE
;
A
#
# COMPACT_ATOMS: atom_id res chain seq x y z
N MET A 1 23.62 4.97 -43.25
CA MET A 1 24.12 5.97 -42.28
C MET A 1 25.63 6.12 -42.50
N SER A 2 26.13 7.33 -42.73
CA SER A 2 27.56 7.57 -43.00
C SER A 2 28.40 7.13 -41.79
N GLN A 3 29.44 6.32 -42.03
CA GLN A 3 30.34 5.79 -40.99
C GLN A 3 30.95 6.91 -40.12
N LYS A 4 31.06 8.12 -40.68
CA LYS A 4 31.56 9.31 -39.97
C LYS A 4 30.54 9.87 -38.97
N GLY A 5 29.23 9.76 -39.26
CA GLY A 5 28.18 10.23 -38.36
C GLY A 5 28.02 9.36 -37.10
N PHE A 6 28.28 8.06 -37.21
CA PHE A 6 28.19 7.12 -36.10
C PHE A 6 29.28 7.36 -35.03
N ILE A 7 30.49 7.74 -35.45
CA ILE A 7 31.61 8.02 -34.53
C ILE A 7 31.29 9.20 -33.60
N TYR A 8 30.68 10.27 -34.12
CA TYR A 8 30.32 11.43 -33.28
C TYR A 8 29.24 11.09 -32.25
N ILE A 9 28.27 10.24 -32.61
CA ILE A 9 27.20 9.82 -31.68
C ILE A 9 27.80 9.00 -30.52
N VAL A 10 28.72 8.08 -30.82
CA VAL A 10 29.38 7.25 -29.79
C VAL A 10 30.22 8.11 -28.85
N ILE A 11 30.94 9.11 -29.36
CA ILE A 11 31.75 10.03 -28.54
C ILE A 11 30.88 10.83 -27.58
N ILE A 12 29.73 11.36 -28.05
CA ILE A 12 28.82 12.16 -27.21
C ILE A 12 28.25 11.31 -26.06
N ILE A 13 27.83 10.08 -26.34
CA ILE A 13 27.30 9.16 -25.31
C ILE A 13 28.37 8.85 -24.25
N PHE A 14 29.62 8.64 -24.67
CA PHE A 14 30.72 8.34 -23.76
C PHE A 14 31.04 9.52 -22.83
N VAL A 15 31.01 10.75 -23.34
CA VAL A 15 31.23 11.98 -22.52
C VAL A 15 30.12 12.16 -21.48
N VAL A 16 28.85 11.92 -21.85
CA VAL A 16 27.72 12.02 -20.92
C VAL A 16 27.80 10.96 -19.81
N ALA A 17 28.19 9.72 -20.15
CA ALA A 17 28.36 8.65 -19.17
C ALA A 17 29.46 8.95 -18.14
N ILE A 18 30.61 9.49 -18.58
CA ILE A 18 31.70 9.87 -17.68
C ILE A 18 31.27 11.02 -16.75
N ALA A 19 30.60 12.05 -17.26
CA ALA A 19 30.11 13.16 -16.44
C ALA A 19 29.06 12.71 -15.40
N GLY A 20 28.16 11.79 -15.77
CA GLY A 20 27.14 11.25 -14.87
C GLY A 20 27.71 10.45 -13.69
N THR A 21 28.75 9.64 -13.93
CA THR A 21 29.37 8.82 -12.86
C THR A 21 30.09 9.66 -11.79
N ILE A 22 30.73 10.76 -12.17
CA ILE A 22 31.42 11.65 -11.21
C ILE A 22 30.40 12.35 -10.28
N GLY A 23 29.23 12.75 -10.82
CA GLY A 23 28.16 13.34 -10.01
C GLY A 23 27.53 12.36 -9.01
N TYR A 24 27.39 11.09 -9.39
CA TYR A 24 26.80 10.04 -8.54
C TYR A 24 27.66 9.74 -7.30
N PHE A 25 28.98 9.72 -7.41
CA PHE A 25 29.88 9.44 -6.28
C PHE A 25 29.97 10.59 -5.26
N ALA A 26 29.70 11.84 -5.66
CA ALA A 26 29.71 12.98 -4.73
C ALA A 26 28.50 12.98 -3.76
N LEU A 27 27.38 12.37 -4.15
CA LEU A 27 26.16 12.30 -3.33
C LEU A 27 26.18 11.17 -2.30
N LEU A 28 26.94 10.09 -2.54
CA LEU A 28 27.02 8.94 -1.61
C LEU A 28 27.79 9.23 -0.31
N LYS A 29 28.59 10.30 -0.24
CA LYS A 29 29.41 10.61 0.96
C LYS A 29 28.69 11.39 2.08
N LYS A 30 27.40 11.74 1.95
CA LYS A 30 26.70 12.60 2.91
C LYS A 30 25.80 11.92 3.95
N GLN A 31 25.70 10.59 3.98
CA GLN A 31 24.90 9.90 5.01
C GLN A 31 25.81 9.35 6.13
N THR A 32 26.08 10.19 7.13
CA THR A 32 26.53 9.74 8.45
C THR A 32 25.34 9.14 9.21
N PRO A 33 25.41 7.88 9.69
CA PRO A 33 24.40 7.33 10.58
C PRO A 33 24.58 7.93 11.98
N THR A 34 23.53 8.56 12.51
CA THR A 34 23.47 8.96 13.92
C THR A 34 23.28 7.70 14.75
N THR A 35 24.27 7.35 15.57
CA THR A 35 24.15 6.33 16.61
C THR A 35 23.25 6.88 17.73
N GLU A 36 22.01 6.42 17.80
CA GLU A 36 21.13 6.67 18.94
C GLU A 36 21.09 5.42 19.85
N THR A 37 21.46 5.64 21.10
CA THR A 37 21.53 4.66 22.19
C THR A 37 20.14 4.10 22.50
N ASN A 38 19.93 2.82 22.20
CA ASN A 38 18.74 2.07 22.64
C ASN A 38 18.76 1.90 24.16
N GLN A 39 17.88 2.61 24.86
CA GLN A 39 17.52 2.32 26.24
C GLN A 39 16.27 1.43 26.22
N LEU A 40 16.36 0.25 26.83
CA LEU A 40 15.25 -0.70 27.00
C LEU A 40 14.08 -0.04 27.73
N GLN A 41 12.91 -0.01 27.11
CA GLN A 41 11.65 0.24 27.81
C GLN A 41 10.64 -0.87 27.51
N GLN A 42 10.09 -1.42 28.59
CA GLN A 42 9.37 -2.68 28.68
C GLN A 42 8.06 -2.70 27.92
N THR A 43 7.84 -3.81 27.22
CA THR A 43 6.58 -4.24 26.60
C THR A 43 5.52 -4.52 27.68
N ASN A 44 4.41 -3.78 27.65
CA ASN A 44 3.15 -4.23 28.25
C ASN A 44 2.25 -4.80 27.14
N THR A 45 1.95 -6.09 27.26
CA THR A 45 1.15 -6.88 26.32
C THR A 45 -0.34 -6.48 26.38
N PRO A 46 -1.04 -6.32 25.24
CA PRO A 46 -2.50 -6.18 25.24
C PRO A 46 -3.18 -7.50 25.61
N VAL A 47 -4.11 -7.44 26.57
CA VAL A 47 -4.97 -8.56 26.98
C VAL A 47 -5.98 -8.86 25.86
N THR A 48 -5.92 -10.09 25.35
CA THR A 48 -6.92 -10.68 24.45
C THR A 48 -8.23 -10.97 25.21
N PRO A 49 -9.41 -10.53 24.74
CA PRO A 49 -10.68 -11.02 25.26
C PRO A 49 -10.90 -12.48 24.82
N GLN A 50 -10.86 -13.41 25.78
CA GLN A 50 -11.30 -14.79 25.59
C GLN A 50 -12.84 -14.84 25.53
N ILE A 51 -13.40 -15.24 24.39
CA ILE A 51 -14.81 -15.64 24.31
C ILE A 51 -14.89 -17.10 24.77
N GLN A 52 -15.53 -17.33 25.92
CA GLN A 52 -15.86 -18.65 26.43
C GLN A 52 -16.91 -19.34 25.55
N THR A 53 -16.61 -20.54 25.11
CA THR A 53 -17.59 -21.49 24.54
C THR A 53 -18.17 -22.33 25.68
N THR A 54 -19.43 -22.11 26.03
CA THR A 54 -20.21 -23.05 26.84
C THR A 54 -21.07 -23.92 25.91
N LYS A 55 -20.85 -25.23 26.01
CA LYS A 55 -21.61 -26.30 25.36
C LYS A 55 -22.73 -26.73 26.31
N ASN A 56 -23.98 -26.81 25.84
CA ASN A 56 -24.92 -27.91 26.11
C ASN A 56 -26.25 -27.77 25.31
N ASN A 57 -26.66 -28.90 24.73
CA ASN A 57 -27.76 -29.21 23.79
C ASN A 57 -29.15 -29.34 24.52
N PRO A 58 -30.27 -29.75 23.88
CA PRO A 58 -30.78 -29.61 22.49
C PRO A 58 -32.27 -29.13 22.43
N THR A 59 -32.80 -28.96 21.20
CA THR A 59 -34.21 -29.14 20.77
C THR A 59 -34.97 -27.87 20.34
N ALA A 60 -35.07 -27.66 19.02
CA ALA A 60 -36.32 -27.71 18.26
C ALA A 60 -35.98 -27.42 16.78
N THR A 61 -36.28 -28.38 15.90
CA THR A 61 -36.08 -28.32 14.45
C THR A 61 -37.00 -27.27 13.79
N PRO A 62 -36.49 -26.23 13.13
CA PRO A 62 -37.23 -25.53 12.09
C PRO A 62 -37.06 -26.27 10.74
N PRO A 63 -38.04 -26.21 9.83
CA PRO A 63 -37.99 -26.88 8.54
C PRO A 63 -36.78 -26.44 7.69
N PRO A 64 -36.35 -27.25 6.71
CA PRO A 64 -35.13 -27.00 5.94
C PRO A 64 -35.32 -25.77 5.05
N VAL A 65 -34.90 -24.61 5.53
CA VAL A 65 -34.72 -23.45 4.67
C VAL A 65 -33.44 -23.71 3.90
N THR A 66 -33.62 -24.23 2.68
CA THR A 66 -32.57 -24.32 1.66
C THR A 66 -31.83 -22.98 1.65
N PRO A 67 -30.51 -22.93 1.94
CA PRO A 67 -29.75 -21.72 1.69
C PRO A 67 -29.85 -21.50 0.19
N LYS A 68 -30.60 -20.49 -0.23
CA LYS A 68 -30.43 -19.94 -1.57
C LYS A 68 -29.00 -19.42 -1.59
N SER A 69 -28.11 -20.27 -2.08
CA SER A 69 -26.78 -19.89 -2.54
C SER A 69 -27.02 -18.83 -3.58
N VAL A 70 -27.01 -17.57 -3.14
CA VAL A 70 -26.87 -16.43 -4.04
C VAL A 70 -25.48 -16.63 -4.61
N THR A 71 -25.42 -17.18 -5.82
CA THR A 71 -24.24 -17.12 -6.67
C THR A 71 -24.01 -15.65 -6.94
N GLN A 72 -23.38 -14.95 -5.98
CA GLN A 72 -22.80 -13.65 -6.18
C GLN A 72 -21.72 -13.89 -7.21
N LYS A 73 -22.03 -13.58 -8.47
CA LYS A 73 -21.04 -13.41 -9.52
C LYS A 73 -19.99 -12.51 -8.90
N ASN A 74 -18.83 -13.06 -8.56
CA ASN A 74 -17.69 -12.31 -8.06
C ASN A 74 -17.28 -11.42 -9.24
N VAL A 75 -17.90 -10.24 -9.30
CA VAL A 75 -17.53 -9.22 -10.27
C VAL A 75 -16.21 -8.71 -9.74
N ASP A 76 -15.17 -8.95 -10.52
CA ASP A 76 -13.85 -8.44 -10.22
C ASP A 76 -13.89 -6.90 -10.34
N ASP A 77 -13.98 -6.22 -9.19
CA ASP A 77 -14.10 -4.77 -9.10
C ASP A 77 -12.72 -4.10 -9.09
N CYS A 78 -11.64 -4.83 -9.40
CA CYS A 78 -10.28 -4.30 -9.48
C CYS A 78 -10.15 -3.11 -10.46
N ASN A 79 -10.94 -3.08 -11.52
CA ASN A 79 -10.99 -1.92 -12.43
C ASN A 79 -11.42 -0.62 -11.73
N SER A 80 -12.19 -0.71 -10.64
CA SER A 80 -12.64 0.44 -9.88
C SER A 80 -11.58 0.98 -8.90
N ILE A 81 -10.49 0.25 -8.69
CA ILE A 81 -9.36 0.69 -7.83
C ILE A 81 -8.37 1.54 -8.62
N SER A 82 -8.15 1.23 -9.90
CA SER A 82 -7.26 2.03 -10.74
C SER A 82 -7.70 3.50 -10.81
N ASN A 83 -6.75 4.43 -10.64
CA ASN A 83 -6.99 5.87 -10.64
C ASN A 83 -8.01 6.32 -9.60
N SER A 84 -7.91 5.79 -8.37
CA SER A 84 -8.82 6.15 -7.30
C SER A 84 -8.11 6.50 -6.01
N SER A 85 -8.82 7.25 -5.17
CA SER A 85 -8.35 7.69 -3.87
C SER A 85 -9.21 7.06 -2.79
N PHE A 86 -8.59 6.77 -1.65
CA PHE A 86 -9.22 6.19 -0.48
C PHE A 86 -8.80 6.97 0.76
N ARG A 87 -9.71 7.13 1.71
CA ARG A 87 -9.44 7.69 3.04
C ARG A 87 -9.90 6.73 4.11
N SER A 88 -9.15 6.65 5.19
CA SER A 88 -9.53 5.80 6.32
C SER A 88 -10.91 6.19 6.85
N ILE A 89 -11.70 5.22 7.29
CA ILE A 89 -13.05 5.48 7.82
C ILE A 89 -12.94 6.16 9.19
N ASN A 90 -12.02 5.67 10.03
CA ASN A 90 -11.72 6.24 11.33
C ASN A 90 -10.52 7.20 11.22
N GLN A 91 -10.43 8.11 12.19
CA GLN A 91 -9.23 8.93 12.38
C GLN A 91 -8.19 8.13 13.16
N TYR A 92 -6.94 8.33 12.79
CA TYR A 92 -5.77 7.73 13.41
C TYR A 92 -4.75 8.81 13.72
N GLU A 93 -3.72 8.48 14.51
CA GLU A 93 -2.67 9.44 14.83
C GLU A 93 -1.96 9.90 13.55
N VAL A 94 -1.81 11.21 13.42
CA VAL A 94 -1.10 11.88 12.33
C VAL A 94 0.01 12.80 12.86
N GLY A 95 0.55 12.49 14.03
CA GLY A 95 1.67 13.21 14.65
C GLY A 95 1.29 13.94 15.93
N LEU A 96 2.20 14.78 16.43
CA LEU A 96 2.03 15.53 17.68
C LEU A 96 1.66 16.99 17.41
N GLY A 97 0.56 17.44 18.02
CA GLY A 97 0.17 18.84 18.09
C GLY A 97 0.49 19.46 19.45
N PRO A 98 0.24 20.78 19.62
CA PRO A 98 0.48 21.48 20.89
C PRO A 98 -0.29 20.91 22.10
N ASN A 99 -1.37 20.16 21.84
CA ASN A 99 -2.26 19.59 22.87
C ASN A 99 -2.16 18.06 22.96
N GLY A 100 -1.11 17.44 22.40
CA GLY A 100 -0.95 15.98 22.35
C GLY A 100 -1.14 15.41 20.93
N PRO A 101 -1.41 14.10 20.80
CA PRO A 101 -1.58 13.45 19.50
C PRO A 101 -2.66 14.12 18.64
N ALA A 102 -2.29 14.49 17.42
CA ALA A 102 -3.19 14.97 16.41
C ALA A 102 -3.82 13.77 15.68
N MET A 103 -5.14 13.82 15.48
CA MET A 103 -5.88 12.76 14.79
C MET A 103 -6.28 13.21 13.39
N GLY A 104 -6.20 12.33 12.41
CA GLY A 104 -6.51 12.62 11.02
C GLY A 104 -6.81 11.37 10.21
N TYR A 105 -7.23 11.57 8.95
CA TYR A 105 -7.52 10.47 8.03
C TYR A 105 -6.27 10.10 7.24
N TRP A 106 -5.94 8.81 7.24
CA TRP A 106 -4.88 8.27 6.40
C TRP A 106 -5.37 8.13 4.96
N GLY A 107 -4.46 8.24 3.99
CA GLY A 107 -4.80 8.30 2.57
C GLY A 107 -4.09 7.23 1.74
N ILE A 108 -4.79 6.72 0.73
CA ILE A 108 -4.22 5.84 -0.29
C ILE A 108 -4.65 6.35 -1.66
N GLN A 109 -3.72 6.48 -2.58
CA GLN A 109 -3.97 6.87 -3.96
C GLN A 109 -3.44 5.79 -4.88
N PHE A 110 -4.29 5.27 -5.75
CA PHE A 110 -3.92 4.29 -6.75
C PHE A 110 -3.83 4.94 -8.11
N GLN A 111 -2.81 4.59 -8.87
CA GLN A 111 -2.65 4.99 -10.26
C GLN A 111 -2.67 3.76 -11.14
N LYS A 112 -3.32 3.91 -12.30
CA LYS A 112 -3.28 2.90 -13.34
C LYS A 112 -1.88 2.90 -13.96
N GLY A 113 -1.28 1.72 -14.08
CA GLY A 113 -0.05 1.57 -14.84
C GLY A 113 -0.27 2.05 -16.28
N THR A 114 0.69 2.78 -16.82
CA THR A 114 0.69 3.15 -18.24
C THR A 114 1.97 2.63 -18.87
N THR A 115 1.92 2.37 -20.17
CA THR A 115 3.13 2.04 -20.96
C THR A 115 4.15 3.17 -20.98
N LEU A 116 3.79 4.36 -20.45
CA LEU A 116 4.63 5.54 -20.35
C LEU A 116 5.16 5.79 -18.92
N SER A 117 4.64 5.10 -17.91
CA SER A 117 5.18 5.18 -16.55
C SER A 117 6.47 4.37 -16.45
N ASP A 118 7.46 4.86 -15.71
CA ASP A 118 8.76 4.19 -15.52
C ASP A 118 8.63 2.75 -15.00
N TYR A 119 7.48 2.42 -14.40
CA TYR A 119 7.21 1.11 -13.82
C TYR A 119 6.43 0.17 -14.76
N GLY A 120 5.69 0.67 -15.76
CA GLY A 120 4.77 -0.14 -16.58
C GLY A 120 3.63 -0.83 -15.82
N GLU A 121 3.73 -0.92 -14.50
CA GLU A 121 2.83 -1.57 -13.56
C GLU A 121 1.93 -0.56 -12.84
N PRO A 122 0.75 -0.96 -12.35
CA PRO A 122 -0.07 -0.14 -11.46
C PRO A 122 0.68 0.20 -10.17
N THR A 123 0.60 1.47 -9.77
CA THR A 123 1.29 1.99 -8.58
C THR A 123 0.31 2.52 -7.55
N PHE A 124 0.77 2.66 -6.32
CA PHE A 124 0.03 3.35 -5.27
C PHE A 124 0.96 4.26 -4.47
N GLN A 125 0.34 5.21 -3.77
CA GLN A 125 0.95 5.99 -2.72
C GLN A 125 0.06 5.92 -1.49
N TRP A 126 0.61 5.38 -0.41
CA TRP A 126 0.01 5.38 0.92
C TRP A 126 0.66 6.48 1.75
N GLY A 127 -0.10 7.09 2.64
CA GLY A 127 0.46 8.09 3.54
C GLY A 127 -0.37 8.33 4.78
N HIS A 128 0.35 8.60 5.87
CA HIS A 128 -0.17 9.11 7.12
C HIS A 128 0.81 10.15 7.66
N SER A 129 0.30 11.28 8.19
CA SER A 129 1.17 12.34 8.72
C SER A 129 2.26 12.78 7.71
N ASP A 130 3.52 12.70 8.12
CA ASP A 130 4.77 12.94 7.41
C ASP A 130 5.36 11.67 6.75
N VAL A 131 4.78 10.50 7.01
CA VAL A 131 5.20 9.23 6.41
C VAL A 131 4.41 8.99 5.13
N SER A 132 5.13 8.75 4.03
CA SER A 132 4.55 8.28 2.79
C SER A 132 5.35 7.12 2.26
N GLU A 133 4.62 6.10 1.82
CA GLU A 133 5.18 4.92 1.17
C GLU A 133 4.53 4.75 -0.20
N SER A 134 5.27 4.17 -1.13
CA SER A 134 4.77 3.88 -2.47
C SER A 134 5.27 2.51 -2.93
N GLY A 135 4.60 2.00 -3.95
CA GLY A 135 4.92 0.68 -4.49
C GLY A 135 4.05 0.33 -5.69
N THR A 136 4.08 -0.94 -6.05
CA THR A 136 3.23 -1.50 -7.10
C THR A 136 2.16 -2.40 -6.51
N TYR A 137 1.09 -2.63 -7.27
CA TYR A 137 0.07 -3.59 -6.88
C TYR A 137 -0.44 -4.37 -8.07
N THR A 138 -0.87 -5.59 -7.81
CA THR A 138 -1.75 -6.36 -8.70
C THR A 138 -3.08 -6.56 -8.01
N CYS A 139 -4.15 -6.68 -8.79
CA CYS A 139 -5.48 -6.88 -8.25
C CYS A 139 -6.17 -7.98 -9.06
N LYS A 140 -6.71 -8.97 -8.35
CA LYS A 140 -7.47 -10.06 -8.93
C LYS A 140 -8.51 -10.55 -7.93
N ASP A 141 -9.73 -10.79 -8.40
CA ASP A 141 -10.83 -11.31 -7.57
C ASP A 141 -11.03 -10.47 -6.30
N ASN A 142 -10.89 -9.15 -6.42
CA ASN A 142 -10.96 -8.17 -5.33
C ASN A 142 -9.88 -8.29 -4.23
N VAL A 143 -8.81 -9.05 -4.50
CA VAL A 143 -7.64 -9.17 -3.64
C VAL A 143 -6.48 -8.42 -4.27
N LEU A 144 -5.90 -7.48 -3.52
CA LEU A 144 -4.73 -6.72 -3.92
C LEU A 144 -3.48 -7.38 -3.35
N GLN A 145 -2.52 -7.70 -4.21
CA GLN A 145 -1.15 -8.04 -3.80
C GLN A 145 -0.31 -6.78 -3.94
N VAL A 146 0.05 -6.19 -2.81
CA VAL A 146 0.72 -4.89 -2.70
C VAL A 146 2.19 -5.13 -2.42
N LYS A 147 3.05 -4.50 -3.21
CA LYS A 147 4.51 -4.63 -3.10
C LYS A 147 5.13 -3.27 -2.80
N PHE A 148 5.64 -3.13 -1.58
CA PHE A 148 6.53 -2.04 -1.19
C PHE A 148 7.98 -2.39 -1.56
N PHE A 149 8.90 -1.47 -1.32
CA PHE A 149 10.33 -1.72 -1.52
C PHE A 149 10.86 -2.86 -0.63
N ALA A 150 10.47 -2.88 0.65
CA ALA A 150 11.06 -3.79 1.65
C ALA A 150 10.16 -4.99 2.02
N TYR A 151 8.86 -4.92 1.72
CA TYR A 151 7.89 -5.94 2.14
C TYR A 151 6.68 -5.97 1.20
N SER A 152 5.74 -6.87 1.48
CA SER A 152 4.49 -6.99 0.72
C SER A 152 3.34 -7.29 1.67
N ILE A 153 2.15 -6.84 1.30
CA ILE A 153 0.92 -7.10 2.06
C ILE A 153 -0.18 -7.57 1.11
N THR A 154 -1.21 -8.18 1.68
CA THR A 154 -2.46 -8.48 0.98
C THR A 154 -3.55 -7.55 1.50
N ALA A 155 -4.23 -6.86 0.59
CA ALA A 155 -5.37 -6.01 0.90
C ALA A 155 -6.64 -6.54 0.20
N TYR A 156 -7.81 -6.19 0.73
CA TYR A 156 -9.10 -6.73 0.27
C TYR A 156 -10.05 -5.60 -0.06
N TYR A 157 -10.73 -5.69 -1.20
CA TYR A 157 -11.69 -4.68 -1.61
C TYR A 157 -13.11 -5.24 -1.63
N ASP A 158 -13.99 -4.67 -0.81
CA ASP A 158 -15.43 -4.91 -0.88
C ASP A 158 -16.03 -3.91 -1.86
N GLY A 159 -16.15 -4.32 -3.12
CA GLY A 159 -16.70 -3.47 -4.18
C GLY A 159 -18.19 -3.15 -4.03
N SER A 160 -18.93 -3.88 -3.19
CA SER A 160 -20.33 -3.56 -2.86
C SER A 160 -20.42 -2.38 -1.88
N LYS A 161 -19.49 -2.31 -0.91
CA LYS A 161 -19.42 -1.24 0.09
C LYS A 161 -18.48 -0.10 -0.32
N LYS A 162 -17.68 -0.30 -1.36
CA LYS A 162 -16.56 0.57 -1.76
C LYS A 162 -15.57 0.79 -0.60
N ILE A 163 -15.29 -0.31 0.12
CA ILE A 163 -14.37 -0.33 1.26
C ILE A 163 -13.13 -1.15 0.89
N LEU A 164 -11.96 -0.58 1.11
CA LEU A 164 -10.67 -1.24 1.01
C LEU A 164 -10.15 -1.52 2.42
N THR A 165 -9.86 -2.78 2.74
CA THR A 165 -9.16 -3.17 3.96
C THR A 165 -7.66 -3.30 3.65
N TRP A 166 -6.86 -2.41 4.22
CA TRP A 166 -5.42 -2.30 4.01
C TRP A 166 -4.71 -2.42 5.36
N ASP A 167 -3.97 -3.50 5.57
CA ASP A 167 -3.29 -3.80 6.83
C ASP A 167 -4.19 -3.71 8.08
N GLY A 168 -5.40 -4.27 7.97
CA GLY A 168 -6.42 -4.25 9.03
C GLY A 168 -7.17 -2.93 9.19
N VAL A 169 -6.80 -1.88 8.45
CA VAL A 169 -7.50 -0.58 8.46
C VAL A 169 -8.48 -0.50 7.30
N GLU A 170 -9.70 -0.06 7.58
CA GLU A 170 -10.72 0.17 6.55
C GLU A 170 -10.66 1.58 5.98
N TYR A 171 -10.71 1.67 4.66
CA TYR A 171 -10.72 2.90 3.89
C TYR A 171 -11.93 2.95 2.97
N LYS A 172 -12.57 4.11 2.88
CA LYS A 172 -13.65 4.39 1.95
C LYS A 172 -13.11 5.08 0.71
N LYS A 173 -13.60 4.69 -0.46
CA LYS A 173 -13.30 5.38 -1.72
C LYS A 173 -13.79 6.83 -1.67
N VAL A 174 -12.94 7.75 -2.10
CA VAL A 174 -13.23 9.18 -2.25
C VAL A 174 -13.50 9.47 -3.73
N GLU A 175 -14.58 10.18 -4.01
CA GLU A 175 -14.96 10.60 -5.37
C GLU A 175 -14.12 11.77 -5.89
#